data_AF-A0AB34HV52-F1
#
_entry.id   AF-A0AB34HV52-F1
#
_cell.length_a   1.000
_cell.length_b   1.000
_cell.length_c   1.000
_cell.angle_alpha   90.00
_cell.angle_beta   90.00
_cell.angle_gamma   90.00
#
_symmetry.space_group_name_H-M   'P 1'
#
loop_
_entity.id
_entity.type
_entity.pdbx_description
1 polymer ?
#
loop_
_entity_poly.entity_id
_entity_poly.type
_entity_poly.pdbx_seq_one_letter_code
_entity_poly.pdbx_strand_id
1 'polypeptide(L)'
;MHCAIQKAEALDGAHLMRILWQDGAESVYPAVWLRDNCQCPDCYLDSAKARKLLIEALDVNIGIKGLTFDRKKVHITWPNDHYSEYEAGWLKKRCFSQQAREKLQRELFLPGYDVVPFLFKHSPVLSRASFLHSLNLNILTTDNVLL
;
A
#
# COMPACT_ATOMS: atom_id res chain seq x y z
N MET A 1 -14.58 12.87 6.14
CA MET A 1 -14.68 12.21 4.82
C MET A 1 -15.13 10.79 5.07
N HIS A 2 -16.30 10.40 4.55
CA HIS A 2 -16.82 9.04 4.73
C HIS A 2 -16.16 8.12 3.69
N CYS A 3 -15.16 7.34 4.11
CA CYS A 3 -14.54 6.32 3.26
C CYS A 3 -15.36 5.04 3.38
N ALA A 4 -16.41 4.90 2.58
CA ALA A 4 -17.26 3.71 2.55
C ALA A 4 -17.06 2.92 1.26
N ILE A 5 -16.90 1.61 1.38
CA ILE A 5 -16.74 0.68 0.26
C ILE A 5 -18.14 0.41 -0.33
N GLN A 6 -18.28 0.61 -1.64
CA GLN A 6 -19.47 0.22 -2.39
C GLN A 6 -19.29 -1.16 -3.01
N LYS A 7 -18.12 -1.42 -3.57
CA LYS A 7 -17.75 -2.73 -4.14
C LYS A 7 -16.26 -2.96 -3.97
N ALA A 8 -15.86 -4.20 -3.72
CA ALA A 8 -14.48 -4.64 -3.85
C ALA A 8 -14.42 -5.95 -4.63
N GLU A 9 -13.46 -6.08 -5.55
CA GLU A 9 -13.29 -7.27 -6.36
C GLU A 9 -11.83 -7.48 -6.77
N ALA A 10 -11.46 -8.73 -6.97
CA ALA A 10 -10.15 -9.10 -7.51
C ALA A 10 -10.17 -9.06 -9.05
N LEU A 11 -9.09 -8.57 -9.66
CA LEU A 11 -8.90 -8.42 -11.10
C LEU A 11 -7.55 -9.03 -11.50
N ASP A 12 -7.31 -9.13 -12.81
CA ASP A 12 -6.01 -9.51 -13.39
C ASP A 12 -5.44 -10.80 -12.79
N GLY A 13 -6.15 -11.92 -12.98
CA GLY A 13 -5.76 -13.21 -12.36
C GLY A 13 -5.74 -13.18 -10.83
N ALA A 14 -6.45 -12.24 -10.20
CA ALA A 14 -6.45 -11.94 -8.78
C ALA A 14 -5.16 -11.32 -8.21
N HIS A 15 -4.32 -10.73 -9.07
CA HIS A 15 -3.13 -9.98 -8.65
C HIS A 15 -3.42 -8.50 -8.34
N LEU A 16 -4.62 -8.01 -8.66
CA LEU A 16 -5.07 -6.67 -8.32
C LEU A 16 -6.39 -6.72 -7.55
N MET A 17 -6.56 -5.82 -6.58
CA MET A 17 -7.85 -5.54 -5.95
C MET A 17 -8.33 -4.15 -6.37
N ARG A 18 -9.54 -4.08 -6.92
CA ARG A 18 -10.23 -2.80 -7.17
C ARG A 18 -11.29 -2.56 -6.11
N ILE A 19 -11.36 -1.32 -5.63
CA ILE A 19 -12.42 -0.81 -4.77
C ILE A 19 -13.14 0.32 -5.50
N LEU A 20 -14.46 0.19 -5.62
CA LEU A 20 -15.37 1.29 -5.92
C LEU A 20 -15.88 1.86 -4.59
N TRP A 21 -15.68 3.16 -4.41
CA TRP A 21 -16.08 3.88 -3.21
C TRP A 21 -17.47 4.48 -3.39
N GLN A 22 -18.17 4.78 -2.30
CA GLN A 22 -19.51 5.40 -2.38
C GLN A 22 -19.51 6.81 -3.01
N ASP A 23 -18.37 7.48 -3.04
CA ASP A 23 -18.21 8.77 -3.74
C ASP A 23 -18.04 8.60 -5.26
N GLY A 24 -18.13 7.37 -5.78
CA GLY A 24 -17.95 7.02 -7.19
C GLY A 24 -16.49 6.94 -7.63
N ALA A 25 -15.53 7.28 -6.76
CA ALA A 25 -14.12 7.12 -7.07
C ALA A 25 -13.72 5.65 -7.07
N GLU A 26 -12.61 5.34 -7.75
CA GLU A 26 -12.02 4.00 -7.75
C GLU A 26 -10.61 4.01 -7.18
N SER A 27 -10.17 2.87 -6.67
CA SER A 27 -8.78 2.66 -6.25
C SER A 27 -8.38 1.22 -6.51
N VAL A 28 -7.15 1.04 -7.01
CA VAL A 28 -6.58 -0.26 -7.35
C VAL A 28 -5.36 -0.50 -6.47
N TYR A 29 -5.26 -1.71 -5.91
CA TYR A 29 -4.21 -2.13 -4.98
C TYR A 29 -3.58 -3.44 -5.45
N PRO A 30 -2.26 -3.52 -5.63
CA PRO A 30 -1.59 -4.78 -5.93
C PRO A 30 -1.72 -5.80 -4.79
N ALA A 31 -1.98 -7.07 -5.12
CA ALA A 31 -2.11 -8.17 -4.16
C ALA A 31 -0.83 -8.35 -3.34
N VAL A 32 0.34 -8.30 -3.98
CA VAL A 32 1.65 -8.36 -3.32
C VAL A 32 1.83 -7.23 -2.29
N TRP A 33 1.39 -6.01 -2.61
CA TRP A 33 1.48 -4.88 -1.70
C TRP A 33 0.54 -5.04 -0.51
N LEU A 34 -0.69 -5.51 -0.75
CA LEU A 34 -1.63 -5.83 0.32
C LEU A 34 -1.01 -6.87 1.26
N ARG A 35 -0.47 -7.97 0.73
CA ARG A 35 0.15 -9.04 1.51
C ARG A 35 1.33 -8.56 2.35
N ASP A 36 2.22 -7.74 1.77
CA ASP A 36 3.37 -7.16 2.49
C ASP A 36 2.93 -6.22 3.63
N ASN A 37 1.79 -5.55 3.44
CA ASN A 37 1.23 -4.60 4.40
C ASN A 37 0.09 -5.19 5.25
N CYS A 38 0.03 -6.52 5.39
CA CYS A 38 -0.93 -7.18 6.28
C CYS A 38 -0.82 -6.62 7.71
N GLN A 39 -1.95 -6.24 8.30
CA GLN A 39 -2.04 -5.60 9.62
C GLN A 39 -2.28 -6.61 10.77
N CYS A 40 -2.22 -7.92 10.51
CA CYS A 40 -2.44 -8.93 11.55
C CYS A 40 -1.24 -8.99 12.54
N PRO A 41 -1.43 -9.49 13.77
CA PRO A 41 -0.36 -9.57 14.78
C PRO A 41 0.87 -10.39 14.35
N ASP A 42 0.71 -11.32 13.41
CA ASP A 42 1.82 -12.11 12.87
C ASP A 42 2.70 -11.28 11.93
N CYS A 43 2.08 -10.43 11.12
CA CYS A 43 2.76 -9.64 10.09
C CYS A 43 3.14 -8.22 10.55
N TYR A 44 2.51 -7.69 11.60
CA TYR A 44 2.69 -6.31 12.04
C TYR A 44 2.77 -6.21 13.57
N LEU A 45 3.77 -5.48 14.05
CA LEU A 45 3.95 -5.16 15.46
C LEU A 45 3.32 -3.79 15.75
N ASP A 46 2.10 -3.80 16.31
CA ASP A 46 1.34 -2.58 16.52
C ASP A 46 1.98 -1.60 17.52
N SER A 47 2.67 -2.10 18.54
CA SER A 47 3.37 -1.27 19.53
C SER A 47 4.51 -0.44 18.92
N ALA A 48 5.19 -0.99 17.92
CA ALA A 48 6.28 -0.33 17.21
C ALA A 48 5.85 0.32 15.88
N LYS A 49 4.58 0.13 15.48
CA LYS A 49 4.06 0.48 14.16
C LYS A 49 4.97 -0.01 13.02
N ALA A 50 5.42 -1.25 13.11
CA ALA A 50 6.44 -1.81 12.23
C ALA A 50 6.06 -3.19 11.66
N ARG A 51 6.47 -3.44 10.42
CA ARG A 51 6.31 -4.73 9.73
C ARG A 51 7.21 -5.80 10.35
N LYS A 52 6.66 -6.99 10.62
CA LYS A 52 7.36 -8.21 11.03
C LYS A 52 7.63 -9.15 9.86
N LEU A 53 6.80 -9.10 8.82
CA LEU A 53 6.96 -9.93 7.63
C LEU A 53 8.35 -9.73 7.01
N LEU A 54 9.03 -10.83 6.73
CA LEU A 54 10.32 -10.83 6.04
C LEU A 54 10.09 -10.83 4.52
N ILE A 55 11.00 -10.22 3.76
CA ILE A 55 10.87 -10.15 2.29
C ILE A 55 10.93 -11.55 1.68
N GLU A 56 11.75 -12.43 2.25
CA GLU A 56 11.92 -13.82 1.84
C GLU A 56 10.65 -14.66 2.01
N ALA A 57 9.75 -14.24 2.91
CA ALA A 57 8.47 -14.89 3.15
C ALA A 57 7.33 -14.32 2.27
N LEU A 58 7.62 -13.31 1.44
CA LEU A 58 6.67 -12.71 0.54
C LEU A 58 6.78 -13.33 -0.86
N ASP A 59 5.73 -14.03 -1.28
CA ASP A 59 5.58 -14.41 -2.68
C ASP A 59 5.22 -13.16 -3.51
N VAL A 60 6.11 -12.76 -4.41
CA VAL A 60 5.92 -11.57 -5.26
C VAL A 60 4.83 -11.75 -6.31
N ASN A 61 4.49 -13.00 -6.65
CA ASN A 61 3.44 -13.35 -7.60
C ASN A 61 2.14 -13.75 -6.88
N ILE A 62 1.98 -13.42 -5.60
CA ILE A 62 0.81 -13.81 -4.83
C ILE A 62 -0.48 -13.26 -5.45
N GLY A 63 -1.50 -14.10 -5.52
CA GLY A 63 -2.86 -13.73 -5.90
C GLY A 63 -3.82 -13.82 -4.70
N ILE A 64 -4.93 -13.09 -4.78
CA ILE A 64 -6.01 -13.15 -3.80
C ILE A 64 -6.80 -14.45 -4.00
N LYS A 65 -6.83 -15.32 -2.98
CA LYS A 65 -7.62 -16.57 -3.02
C LYS A 65 -9.10 -16.29 -2.79
N GLY A 66 -9.41 -15.41 -1.86
CA GLY A 66 -10.78 -15.00 -1.56
C GLY A 66 -10.84 -13.58 -1.05
N LEU A 67 -11.91 -12.88 -1.41
CA LEU A 67 -12.15 -11.50 -1.05
C LEU A 67 -13.60 -11.34 -0.60
N THR A 68 -13.78 -10.82 0.60
CA THR A 68 -15.08 -10.36 1.11
C THR A 68 -14.91 -8.96 1.66
N PHE A 69 -16.01 -8.21 1.77
CA PHE A 69 -15.94 -6.84 2.24
C PHE A 69 -17.25 -6.42 2.88
N ASP A 70 -17.11 -5.48 3.80
CA ASP A 70 -18.19 -4.69 4.37
C ASP A 70 -18.03 -3.23 3.92
N ARG A 71 -18.95 -2.35 4.34
CA ARG A 71 -18.81 -0.90 4.07
C ARG A 71 -17.54 -0.28 4.67
N LYS A 72 -16.96 -0.89 5.69
CA LYS A 72 -15.81 -0.34 6.45
C LYS A 72 -14.52 -1.14 6.30
N LYS A 73 -14.57 -2.39 5.88
CA LYS A 73 -13.38 -3.25 5.84
C LYS A 73 -13.37 -4.15 4.62
N VAL A 74 -12.17 -4.55 4.22
CA VAL A 74 -11.94 -5.64 3.27
C VAL A 74 -11.25 -6.78 4.01
N HIS A 75 -11.68 -8.00 3.72
CA HIS A 75 -11.15 -9.24 4.25
C HIS A 75 -10.61 -10.06 3.10
N ILE A 76 -9.37 -10.51 3.22
CA ILE A 76 -8.66 -11.27 2.18
C ILE A 76 -8.16 -12.58 2.76
N THR A 77 -8.39 -13.66 2.03
CA THR A 77 -7.72 -14.96 2.24
C THR A 77 -6.67 -15.16 1.15
N TRP A 78 -5.51 -15.67 1.57
CA TRP A 78 -4.36 -15.93 0.72
C TRP A 78 -4.21 -17.43 0.41
N PRO A 79 -3.42 -17.82 -0.62
CA PRO A 79 -3.24 -19.22 -1.01
C PRO A 79 -2.80 -20.16 0.12
N ASN A 80 -2.00 -19.65 1.07
CA ASN A 80 -1.50 -20.37 2.24
C ASN A 80 -2.44 -20.31 3.45
N ASP A 81 -3.72 -20.00 3.23
CA ASP A 81 -4.77 -19.83 4.25
C ASP A 81 -4.49 -18.70 5.27
N HIS A 82 -3.49 -17.84 4.99
CA HIS A 82 -3.31 -16.61 5.75
C HIS A 82 -4.50 -15.67 5.53
N TYR A 83 -4.85 -14.92 6.57
CA TYR A 83 -5.98 -13.99 6.56
C TYR A 83 -5.52 -12.57 6.86
N SER A 84 -6.05 -11.61 6.10
CA SER A 84 -5.74 -10.19 6.26
C SER A 84 -7.01 -9.35 6.27
N GLU A 85 -7.01 -8.32 7.10
CA GLU A 85 -8.10 -7.35 7.21
C GLU A 85 -7.55 -5.93 7.02
N TYR A 86 -8.29 -5.11 6.27
CA TYR A 86 -7.91 -3.73 5.98
C TYR A 86 -9.10 -2.79 6.18
N GLU A 87 -8.88 -1.74 6.96
CA GLU A 87 -9.86 -0.67 7.15
C GLU A 87 -9.99 0.19 5.88
N ALA A 88 -11.22 0.55 5.50
CA ALA A 88 -11.53 1.38 4.35
C ALA A 88 -10.80 2.74 4.40
N GLY A 89 -10.73 3.35 5.57
CA GLY A 89 -9.98 4.60 5.78
C GLY A 89 -8.47 4.42 5.55
N TRP A 90 -7.91 3.28 5.98
CA TRP A 90 -6.50 2.96 5.80
C TRP A 90 -6.15 2.76 4.32
N LEU A 91 -7.03 2.07 3.58
CA LEU A 91 -6.92 1.84 2.14
C LEU A 91 -7.04 3.16 1.37
N LYS A 92 -8.09 3.95 1.61
CA LYS A 92 -8.32 5.22 0.89
C LYS A 92 -7.15 6.20 1.08
N LYS A 93 -6.55 6.25 2.27
CA LYS A 93 -5.36 7.08 2.55
C LYS A 93 -4.12 6.63 1.75
N ARG A 94 -4.06 5.37 1.34
CA ARG A 94 -2.96 4.76 0.57
C ARG A 94 -3.35 4.46 -0.87
N CYS A 95 -4.33 5.18 -1.41
CA CYS A 95 -4.69 5.07 -2.80
C CYS A 95 -3.50 5.45 -3.70
N PHE A 96 -3.25 4.65 -4.75
CA PHE A 96 -2.15 4.84 -5.70
C PHE A 96 -2.45 5.89 -6.79
N SER A 97 -3.67 6.44 -6.84
CA SER A 97 -4.01 7.49 -7.79
C SER A 97 -3.07 8.68 -7.68
N GLN A 98 -2.80 9.33 -8.82
CA GLN A 98 -1.91 10.49 -8.88
C GLN A 98 -2.35 11.60 -7.91
N GLN A 99 -3.64 11.92 -7.86
CA GLN A 99 -4.20 12.94 -6.97
C GLN A 99 -3.96 12.61 -5.48
N ALA A 100 -4.10 11.34 -5.08
CA ALA A 100 -3.84 10.92 -3.72
C ALA A 100 -2.35 11.05 -3.36
N ARG A 101 -1.46 10.69 -4.29
CA ARG A 101 0.00 10.84 -4.13
C ARG A 101 0.41 12.32 -4.01
N GLU A 102 -0.11 13.19 -4.86
CA GLU A 102 0.15 14.63 -4.83
C GLU A 102 -0.38 15.29 -3.55
N LYS A 103 -1.54 14.86 -3.06
CA LYS A 103 -2.08 15.32 -1.78
C LYS A 103 -1.17 14.93 -0.63
N LEU A 104 -0.77 13.66 -0.55
CA LEU A 104 0.14 13.18 0.49
C LEU A 104 1.50 13.92 0.42
N GLN A 105 2.02 14.12 -0.79
CA GLN A 105 3.23 14.91 -1.00
C GLN A 105 3.07 16.30 -0.39
N ARG A 106 2.02 17.06 -0.74
CA ARG A 106 1.79 18.38 -0.16
C ARG A 106 1.65 18.40 1.36
N GLU A 107 1.02 17.38 1.96
CA GLU A 107 0.88 17.27 3.42
C GLU A 107 2.22 16.99 4.12
N LEU A 108 3.16 16.31 3.46
CA LEU A 108 4.46 15.95 4.02
C LEU A 108 5.54 17.03 3.77
N PHE A 109 5.38 17.84 2.72
CA PHE A 109 6.25 18.99 2.47
C PHE A 109 5.90 20.12 3.46
N LEU A 110 6.63 20.18 4.57
CA LEU A 110 6.54 21.27 5.54
C LEU A 110 7.10 22.57 4.93
N PRO A 111 6.34 23.67 4.85
CA PRO A 111 6.87 24.95 4.41
C PRO A 111 7.89 25.46 5.45
N GLY A 112 9.15 25.62 5.05
CA GLY A 112 10.21 26.19 5.88
C GLY A 112 11.46 25.31 6.06
N TYR A 113 11.48 24.09 5.53
CA TYR A 113 12.72 23.35 5.32
C TYR A 113 12.97 23.23 3.83
N ASP A 114 14.01 23.90 3.34
CA ASP A 114 14.57 23.64 2.02
C ASP A 114 15.11 22.21 2.00
N VAL A 115 14.24 21.25 1.72
CA VAL A 115 14.66 19.92 1.31
C VAL A 115 15.22 20.06 -0.11
N VAL A 116 16.48 20.46 -0.17
CA VAL A 116 17.33 20.26 -1.35
C VAL A 116 17.11 18.81 -1.81
N PRO A 117 16.91 18.54 -3.11
CA PRO A 117 16.76 17.19 -3.64
C PRO A 117 18.10 16.44 -3.52
N PHE A 118 18.45 16.10 -2.28
CA PHE A 118 19.56 15.26 -1.93
C PHE A 118 18.98 13.86 -1.81
N LEU A 119 19.20 13.04 -2.84
CA LEU A 119 19.63 11.64 -2.76
C LEU A 119 19.57 11.00 -4.16
N PHE A 120 20.47 11.43 -5.05
CA PHE A 120 20.96 10.59 -6.15
C PHE A 120 22.49 10.52 -6.23
N LYS A 121 23.22 11.04 -5.23
CA LYS A 121 24.68 10.89 -5.18
C LYS A 121 25.14 10.49 -3.78
N HIS A 122 25.45 9.20 -3.68
CA HIS A 122 26.29 8.53 -2.67
C HIS A 122 25.76 8.42 -1.23
N SER A 123 25.52 7.15 -0.84
CA SER A 123 25.43 6.63 0.56
C SER A 123 26.67 7.01 1.40
N PRO A 124 26.66 6.94 2.75
CA PRO A 124 25.88 6.01 3.58
C PRO A 124 25.20 6.62 4.83
N VAL A 125 24.29 5.86 5.42
CA VAL A 125 23.61 6.10 6.72
C VAL A 125 22.48 7.13 6.69
N LEU A 126 21.27 6.67 6.38
CA LEU A 126 20.04 7.43 6.62
C LEU A 126 19.14 6.66 7.57
N SER A 127 18.57 7.38 8.53
CA SER A 127 17.75 6.82 9.59
C SER A 127 16.50 6.12 9.04
N ARG A 128 16.04 5.10 9.77
CA ARG A 128 14.96 4.16 9.41
C ARG A 128 13.63 4.83 9.02
N ALA A 129 13.40 6.10 9.34
CA ALA A 129 12.17 6.81 9.01
C ALA A 129 12.04 7.16 7.51
N SER A 130 13.16 7.41 6.83
CA SER A 130 13.16 7.82 5.41
C SER A 130 13.11 6.62 4.44
N PHE A 131 13.52 5.44 4.90
CA PHE A 131 13.63 4.24 4.06
C PHE A 131 12.27 3.62 3.69
N LEU A 132 11.29 3.66 4.60
CA LEU A 132 9.94 3.13 4.35
C LEU A 132 9.12 4.00 3.39
N HIS A 133 9.45 5.29 3.29
CA HIS A 133 8.84 6.20 2.30
C HIS A 133 9.43 5.98 0.90
N SER A 134 10.75 5.76 0.84
CA SER A 134 11.47 5.49 -0.42
C SER A 134 11.03 4.19 -1.09
N LEU A 135 10.76 3.12 -0.33
CA LEU A 135 10.28 1.85 -0.92
C LEU A 135 8.84 1.94 -1.48
N ASN A 136 7.96 2.74 -0.88
CA ASN A 136 6.62 2.96 -1.45
C ASN A 136 6.63 3.87 -2.69
N LEU A 137 7.63 4.74 -2.84
CA LEU A 137 7.79 5.63 -4.01
C LEU A 137 8.60 4.99 -5.14
N ASN A 138 9.61 4.16 -4.84
CA ASN A 138 10.52 3.59 -5.84
C ASN A 138 10.03 2.30 -6.49
N ILE A 139 9.06 1.57 -5.92
CA ILE A 139 8.49 0.39 -6.60
C ILE A 139 7.66 0.82 -7.84
N LEU A 140 7.20 2.08 -7.91
CA LEU A 140 6.35 2.59 -9.00
C LEU A 140 7.07 3.51 -9.99
N THR A 141 8.40 3.65 -9.90
CA THR A 141 9.19 4.43 -10.88
C THR A 141 9.78 3.59 -12.00
N THR A 142 9.42 2.31 -12.11
CA THR A 142 9.86 1.44 -13.24
C THR A 142 8.75 1.13 -14.23
N ASP A 143 7.91 2.12 -14.56
CA ASP A 143 7.25 2.18 -15.87
C ASP A 143 8.11 3.02 -16.82
N ASN A 144 9.25 2.46 -17.21
CA ASN A 144 9.97 2.76 -18.45
C ASN A 144 11.04 1.71 -18.70
N VAL A 145 10.62 0.52 -19.12
CA VAL A 145 11.40 -0.32 -20.03
C VAL A 145 10.46 -0.76 -21.15
N LEU A 146 10.23 0.17 -22.10
CA LEU A 146 9.96 -0.19 -23.48
C LEU A 146 11.32 -0.17 -24.20
N LEU A 147 11.61 -1.30 -24.88
CA LEU A 147 12.82 -1.71 -25.61
C LEU A 147 13.91 -2.37 -24.77
#